data_AF-A0A2C9KDI2-F1
#
_entry.id   AF-A0A2C9KDI2-F1
#
_cell.length_a   1.000
_cell.length_b   1.000
_cell.length_c   1.000
_cell.angle_alpha   90.00
_cell.angle_beta   90.00
_cell.angle_gamma   90.00
#
_symmetry.space_group_name_H-M   'P 1'
#
loop_
_entity.id
_entity.type
_entity.pdbx_description
1 polymer ?
#
loop_
_entity_poly.entity_id
_entity_poly.type
_entity_poly.pdbx_seq_one_letter_code
_entity_poly.pdbx_strand_id
1 'polypeptide(L)'
;MTHRLQTVLRHVQVSQPKTDLQSYSTAASLPNRPDDIVIVSALRTPIGKAKRGSFKDTLNDDLLAAAFKGVLNQTKINPADIGDICVGNVSDPSAALSARLAQFYRSVTLANSR
;
A
#
# COMPACT_ATOMS: atom_id res chain seq x y z
N MET A 1 47.28 5.78 10.02
CA MET A 1 46.10 5.03 10.51
C MET A 1 44.78 5.81 10.42
N THR A 2 44.80 7.09 10.03
CA THR A 2 43.64 8.01 9.98
C THR A 2 42.84 7.97 8.67
N HIS A 3 43.45 7.58 7.55
CA HIS A 3 42.82 7.64 6.22
C HIS A 3 41.67 6.62 6.03
N ARG A 4 41.82 5.41 6.60
CA ARG A 4 40.76 4.37 6.58
C ARG A 4 39.53 4.82 7.38
N LEU A 5 39.73 5.45 8.54
CA LEU A 5 38.64 5.97 9.36
C LEU A 5 37.86 7.08 8.65
N GLN A 6 38.56 8.03 8.01
CA GLN A 6 37.91 9.09 7.22
C GLN A 6 37.09 8.54 6.04
N THR A 7 37.57 7.46 5.41
CA THR A 7 36.84 6.81 4.30
C THR A 7 35.57 6.13 4.79
N VAL A 8 35.59 5.42 5.92
CA VAL A 8 34.39 4.80 6.51
C VAL A 8 33.40 5.87 6.97
N LEU A 9 33.89 6.94 7.61
CA LEU A 9 33.05 8.07 8.05
C LEU A 9 32.29 8.73 6.89
N ARG A 10 32.91 8.83 5.71
CA ARG A 10 32.26 9.35 4.49
C ARG A 10 31.07 8.51 4.01
N HIS A 11 31.07 7.20 4.26
CA HIS A 11 29.94 6.34 3.92
C HIS A 11 28.84 6.36 4.98
N VAL A 12 29.16 6.79 6.21
CA VAL A 12 28.20 6.95 7.33
C VAL A 12 27.56 8.34 7.30
N GLN A 13 28.24 9.36 6.77
CA GLN A 13 27.62 10.65 6.47
C GLN A 13 26.70 10.48 5.26
N VAL A 14 25.45 10.12 5.56
CA VAL A 14 24.31 10.28 4.67
C VAL A 14 24.40 11.69 4.08
N SER A 15 24.72 11.76 2.78
CA SER A 15 24.46 12.95 1.97
C SER A 15 23.07 13.41 2.34
N GLN A 16 22.94 14.63 2.86
CA GLN A 16 21.63 15.19 3.18
C GLN A 16 20.69 14.86 2.01
N PRO A 17 19.59 14.11 2.21
CA PRO A 17 18.57 14.09 1.20
C PRO A 17 18.24 15.56 0.95
N LYS A 18 18.16 15.97 -0.32
CA LYS A 18 17.48 17.23 -0.65
C LYS A 18 16.08 17.07 -0.09
N THR A 19 15.89 17.56 1.12
CA THR A 19 14.66 17.48 1.85
C THR A 19 13.74 18.52 1.24
N ASP A 20 13.06 18.14 0.16
CA ASP A 20 11.66 18.52 -0.05
C ASP A 20 10.77 17.73 0.93
N LEU A 21 11.27 17.46 2.15
CA LEU A 21 10.51 16.89 3.23
C LEU A 21 9.83 18.05 3.94
N GLN A 22 8.75 18.54 3.35
CA GLN A 22 7.74 19.26 4.10
C GLN A 22 7.28 18.35 5.24
N SER A 23 7.54 18.80 6.47
CA SER A 23 7.01 18.22 7.69
C SER A 23 5.51 17.96 7.53
N TYR A 24 5.09 16.70 7.50
CA TYR A 24 3.70 16.29 7.61
C TYR A 24 3.19 16.61 9.02
N SER A 25 2.93 17.89 9.25
CA SER A 25 2.24 18.38 10.43
C SER A 25 0.80 17.89 10.37
N THR A 26 0.27 17.49 11.52
CA THR A 26 -1.13 17.06 11.73
C THR A 26 -2.12 17.88 10.92
N ALA A 27 -3.07 17.18 10.28
CA ALA A 27 -3.96 17.55 9.16
C ALA A 27 -4.79 18.87 9.24
N ALA A 28 -4.52 19.80 10.15
CA ALA A 28 -5.33 20.98 10.37
C ALA A 28 -4.83 22.26 9.67
N SER A 29 -3.63 22.30 9.06
CA SER A 29 -3.08 23.59 8.59
C SER A 29 -2.26 23.58 7.30
N LEU A 30 -2.42 22.59 6.42
CA LEU A 30 -1.82 22.67 5.08
C LEU A 30 -2.82 23.33 4.11
N PRO A 31 -2.37 24.29 3.27
CA PRO A 31 -3.20 24.86 2.22
C PRO A 31 -3.63 23.74 1.27
N ASN A 32 -4.92 23.66 0.97
CA ASN A 32 -5.49 22.63 0.08
C ASN A 32 -5.03 22.88 -1.36
N ARG A 33 -3.95 22.23 -1.77
CA ARG A 33 -3.38 22.37 -3.11
C ARG A 33 -3.99 21.34 -4.05
N PRO A 34 -4.13 21.65 -5.35
CA PRO A 34 -4.64 20.69 -6.32
C PRO A 34 -3.75 19.45 -6.49
N ASP A 35 -2.49 19.51 -6.05
CA ASP A 35 -1.49 18.43 -6.18
C ASP A 35 -1.39 17.53 -4.93
N ASP A 36 -2.21 17.77 -3.90
CA ASP A 36 -2.10 17.04 -2.64
C ASP A 36 -2.58 15.59 -2.77
N ILE A 37 -1.81 14.65 -2.20
CA ILE A 37 -2.15 13.23 -2.18
C ILE A 37 -3.15 13.00 -1.03
N VAL A 38 -4.35 12.55 -1.37
CA VAL A 38 -5.44 12.36 -0.41
C VAL A 38 -5.85 10.89 -0.28
N ILE A 39 -6.29 10.51 0.93
CA ILE A 39 -6.90 9.19 1.17
C ILE A 39 -8.42 9.32 0.93
N VAL A 40 -8.92 8.68 -0.12
CA VAL A 40 -10.34 8.77 -0.52
C VAL A 40 -11.23 7.81 0.27
N SER A 41 -10.73 6.60 0.55
CA SER A 41 -11.46 5.58 1.32
C SER A 41 -10.46 4.71 2.07
N ALA A 42 -10.85 4.29 3.27
CA ALA A 42 -10.11 3.34 4.09
C ALA A 42 -11.10 2.32 4.65
N LEU A 43 -11.05 1.10 4.13
CA LEU A 43 -11.89 -0.01 4.54
C LEU A 43 -11.04 -1.21 4.94
N ARG A 44 -11.60 -2.07 5.77
CA ARG A 44 -10.96 -3.31 6.22
C ARG A 44 -11.97 -4.45 6.31
N THR A 45 -11.47 -5.67 6.24
CA THR A 45 -12.26 -6.86 6.58
C THR A 45 -12.42 -6.98 8.11
N PRO A 46 -13.44 -7.73 8.58
CA PRO A 46 -13.52 -8.11 9.97
C PRO A 46 -12.27 -8.92 10.37
N ILE A 47 -11.86 -8.81 11.64
CA ILE A 47 -10.67 -9.51 12.14
C ILE A 47 -11.14 -10.75 12.91
N GLY A 48 -10.73 -11.93 12.44
CA GLY A 48 -11.02 -13.21 13.07
C GLY A 48 -9.84 -13.78 13.85
N LYS A 49 -10.10 -14.68 14.80
CA LYS A 49 -9.05 -15.46 15.47
C LYS A 49 -8.41 -16.44 14.48
N ALA A 50 -7.08 -16.48 14.42
CA ALA A 50 -6.38 -17.46 13.60
C ALA A 50 -6.74 -18.90 14.01
N LYS A 51 -6.89 -19.80 13.04
CA LYS A 51 -7.21 -21.24 13.18
C LYS A 51 -8.58 -21.59 13.79
N ARG A 52 -9.17 -20.74 14.63
CA ARG A 52 -10.44 -21.00 15.36
C ARG A 52 -11.56 -20.02 15.04
N GLY A 53 -11.30 -18.98 14.25
CA GLY A 53 -12.29 -17.97 13.84
C GLY A 53 -12.98 -18.31 12.52
N SER A 54 -13.93 -17.45 12.13
CA SER A 54 -14.76 -17.63 10.93
C SER A 54 -13.98 -17.61 9.61
N PHE A 55 -12.78 -17.04 9.59
CA PHE A 55 -11.90 -16.98 8.42
C PHE A 55 -10.83 -18.07 8.39
N LYS A 56 -10.97 -19.14 9.18
CA LYS A 56 -9.97 -20.22 9.23
C LYS A 56 -9.86 -20.99 7.91
N ASP A 57 -10.95 -21.06 7.15
CA ASP A 57 -11.06 -21.80 5.88
C ASP A 57 -11.08 -20.85 4.67
N THR A 58 -10.86 -19.55 4.89
CA THR A 58 -10.87 -18.52 3.83
C THR A 58 -9.45 -18.25 3.38
N LEU A 59 -9.24 -18.23 2.06
CA LEU A 59 -7.94 -17.89 1.48
C LEU A 59 -7.67 -16.39 1.60
N ASN A 60 -6.38 -16.02 1.61
CA ASN A 60 -5.95 -14.62 1.68
C ASN A 60 -6.53 -13.79 0.51
N ASP A 61 -6.59 -14.39 -0.68
CA ASP A 61 -7.07 -13.78 -1.92
C ASP A 61 -8.56 -13.39 -1.83
N ASP A 62 -9.38 -14.23 -1.19
CA ASP A 62 -10.80 -13.97 -1.01
C ASP A 62 -11.04 -12.81 -0.04
N LEU A 63 -10.25 -12.73 1.03
CA LEU A 63 -10.30 -11.62 1.98
C LEU A 63 -9.91 -10.30 1.30
N LEU A 64 -8.87 -10.34 0.46
CA LEU A 64 -8.40 -9.18 -0.29
C LEU A 64 -9.42 -8.75 -1.37
N ALA A 65 -10.02 -9.71 -2.08
CA ALA A 65 -11.07 -9.43 -3.06
C ALA A 65 -12.31 -8.79 -2.42
N ALA A 66 -12.67 -9.20 -1.20
CA ALA A 66 -13.75 -8.58 -0.44
C ALA A 66 -13.42 -7.13 -0.05
N ALA A 67 -12.17 -6.85 0.33
CA ALA A 67 -11.72 -5.49 0.62
C ALA A 67 -11.79 -4.59 -0.63
N PHE A 68 -11.28 -5.06 -1.77
CA PHE A 68 -11.36 -4.32 -3.04
C PHE A 68 -12.81 -4.04 -3.44
N LYS A 69 -13.71 -5.02 -3.27
CA LYS A 69 -15.15 -4.84 -3.51
C LYS A 69 -15.73 -3.72 -2.65
N GLY A 70 -15.39 -3.70 -1.36
CA GLY A 70 -15.86 -2.67 -0.43
C GLY A 70 -15.43 -1.28 -0.88
N VAL A 71 -14.15 -1.13 -1.23
CA VAL A 71 -13.59 0.17 -1.67
C VAL A 71 -14.26 0.63 -2.96
N LEU A 72 -14.33 -0.21 -3.99
CA LEU A 72 -14.98 0.15 -5.25
C LEU A 72 -16.46 0.51 -5.08
N ASN A 73 -17.17 -0.18 -4.18
CA ASN A 73 -18.57 0.14 -3.90
C ASN A 73 -18.73 1.50 -3.19
N GLN A 74 -17.80 1.86 -2.30
CA GLN A 74 -17.86 3.12 -1.57
C GLN A 74 -17.43 4.31 -2.43
N THR A 75 -16.34 4.15 -3.19
CA THR A 75 -15.75 5.25 -3.98
C THR A 75 -16.38 5.39 -5.36
N LYS A 76 -17.00 4.32 -5.89
CA LYS A 76 -17.62 4.27 -7.23
C LYS A 76 -16.68 4.67 -8.37
N ILE A 77 -15.37 4.54 -8.15
CA ILE A 77 -14.36 4.80 -9.18
C ILE A 77 -14.40 3.71 -10.24
N ASN A 78 -14.11 4.08 -11.48
CA ASN A 78 -13.90 3.10 -12.53
C ASN A 78 -12.59 2.35 -12.22
N PRO A 79 -12.60 1.01 -12.16
CA PRO A 79 -11.39 0.26 -11.85
C PRO A 79 -10.25 0.55 -12.83
N ALA A 80 -10.58 0.86 -14.09
CA ALA A 80 -9.60 1.19 -15.14
C ALA A 80 -8.75 2.43 -14.85
N ASP A 81 -9.19 3.31 -13.96
CA ASP A 81 -8.43 4.52 -13.59
C ASP A 81 -7.38 4.25 -12.51
N ILE A 82 -7.34 3.02 -11.96
CA ILE A 82 -6.37 2.63 -10.95
C ILE A 82 -5.01 2.42 -11.61
N GLY A 83 -4.03 3.23 -11.18
CA GLY A 83 -2.66 3.17 -11.69
C GLY A 83 -1.85 2.00 -11.12
N ASP A 84 -1.96 1.76 -9.81
CA ASP A 84 -1.19 0.72 -9.12
C ASP A 84 -1.93 0.19 -7.88
N ILE A 85 -1.62 -1.05 -7.48
CA ILE A 85 -2.15 -1.71 -6.29
C ILE A 85 -1.00 -2.31 -5.49
N CYS A 86 -0.69 -1.69 -4.36
CA CYS A 86 0.30 -2.17 -3.42
C CYS A 86 -0.35 -2.99 -2.30
N VAL A 87 0.08 -4.25 -2.12
CA VAL A 87 -0.43 -5.14 -1.07
C VAL A 87 0.71 -5.54 -0.13
N GLY A 88 0.53 -5.28 1.17
CA GLY A 88 1.47 -5.72 2.20
C GLY A 88 1.10 -7.11 2.72
N ASN A 89 2.05 -8.04 2.68
CA ASN A 89 1.94 -9.36 3.28
C ASN A 89 3.27 -9.79 3.91
N VAL A 90 3.20 -10.60 4.97
CA VAL A 90 4.39 -11.08 5.72
C VAL A 90 4.61 -12.58 5.58
N SER A 91 3.57 -13.40 5.68
CA SER A 91 3.71 -14.86 5.85
C SER A 91 3.52 -15.67 4.58
N ASP A 92 2.83 -15.11 3.58
CA ASP A 92 2.57 -15.78 2.31
C ASP A 92 3.74 -15.58 1.33
N PRO A 93 4.49 -16.63 0.94
CA PRO A 93 5.60 -16.50 0.00
C PRO A 93 5.13 -16.18 -1.44
N SER A 94 3.87 -16.42 -1.75
CA SER A 94 3.27 -16.21 -3.08
C SER A 94 2.34 -15.00 -3.12
N ALA A 95 2.48 -14.06 -2.18
CA ALA A 95 1.56 -12.95 -2.00
C ALA A 95 1.36 -12.06 -3.23
N ALA A 96 2.36 -11.94 -4.10
CA ALA A 96 2.23 -11.19 -5.34
C ALA A 96 1.22 -11.84 -6.29
N LEU A 97 1.21 -13.18 -6.39
CA LEU A 97 0.25 -13.92 -7.19
C LEU A 97 -1.15 -13.80 -6.58
N SER A 98 -1.26 -13.97 -5.26
CA SER A 98 -2.48 -13.79 -4.49
C SER A 98 -3.13 -12.42 -4.67
N ALA A 99 -2.32 -11.36 -4.59
CA ALA A 99 -2.77 -10.00 -4.84
C ALA A 99 -3.33 -9.84 -6.26
N ARG A 100 -2.63 -10.42 -7.25
CA ARG A 100 -3.06 -10.35 -8.64
C ARG A 100 -4.30 -11.20 -8.92
N LEU A 101 -4.44 -12.36 -8.29
CA LEU A 101 -5.64 -13.19 -8.36
C LEU A 101 -6.83 -12.44 -7.77
N ALA A 102 -6.71 -11.89 -6.56
CA ALA A 102 -7.76 -11.09 -5.92
C ALA A 102 -8.21 -9.91 -6.80
N GLN A 103 -7.25 -9.27 -7.47
CA GLN A 103 -7.50 -8.21 -8.44
C GLN A 103 -8.37 -8.71 -9.62
N PHE A 104 -8.01 -9.86 -10.22
CA PHE A 104 -8.78 -10.46 -11.32
C PHE A 104 -10.16 -10.96 -10.88
N TYR A 105 -10.25 -11.58 -9.70
CA TYR A 105 -11.52 -12.05 -9.13
C TYR A 105 -12.57 -10.94 -9.02
N ARG A 106 -12.12 -9.70 -8.80
CA ARG A 106 -13.00 -8.54 -8.66
C ARG A 106 -12.99 -7.60 -9.88
N SER A 107 -12.46 -8.07 -11.01
CA SER A 107 -12.37 -7.31 -12.26
C SER A 107 -11.76 -5.92 -12.10
N VAL A 108 -10.78 -5.80 -11.19
CA VAL A 108 -10.03 -4.55 -11.02
C VAL A 108 -9.00 -4.50 -12.14
N THR A 109 -9.25 -3.72 -13.20
CA THR A 109 -8.32 -3.62 -14.34
C THR A 109 -7.40 -2.42 -14.14
N LEU A 110 -6.07 -2.59 -14.20
CA LEU A 110 -5.16 -1.44 -14.13
C LEU A 110 -5.13 -0.67 -15.44
N ALA A 111 -4.99 0.66 -15.36
CA ALA A 111 -4.86 1.55 -16.51
C ALA A 111 -3.73 1.12 -17.48
N ASN A 112 -2.65 0.54 -16.93
CA ASN A 112 -1.40 0.27 -17.65
C ASN A 112 -1.20 -1.22 -18.02
N SER A 113 -2.27 -2.02 -18.08
CA SER A 113 -2.19 -3.47 -18.35
C SER A 113 -2.33 -3.84 -19.85
N ARG A 114 -2.05 -2.91 -20.78
CA ARG A 114 -2.06 -3.13 -22.23
C ARG A 114 -0.71 -2.77 -22.84
#